data_AF-A0A8J2QN88-F1
#
_entry.id   AF-A0A8J2QN88-F1
#
_cell.length_a   1.000
_cell.length_b   1.000
_cell.length_c   1.000
_cell.angle_alpha   90.00
_cell.angle_beta   90.00
_cell.angle_gamma   90.00
#
_symmetry.space_group_name_H-M   'P 1'
#
loop_
_entity.id
_entity.type
_entity.pdbx_description
1 polymer ?
#
loop_
_entity_poly.entity_id
_entity_poly.type
_entity_poly.pdbx_seq_one_letter_code
_entity_poly.pdbx_strand_id
1 'polypeptide(L)'
;MMNSLQNSVKYLRLVNLKTALNTLKECKTLPVLKEPQDIISKARVVNFTPRSINFGINDAPSKKHQDPITYIPIVNPRSILPLIDNEWKKDEIGLPALEKEEKHAVRLIVIRRRKMKKHQRNKLWKRMRHRWARVKKNRRIKKEKIFQNELFAMVKEANEFSAEQYVASKLEKANHTPLPTRWKHKRLPEFIIRQLLGIDKKINYQLTDKYKV
;
A
#
# COMPACT_ATOMS: atom_id res chain seq x y z
N MET A 1 30.72 -11.12 -47.85
CA MET A 1 30.26 -9.74 -47.60
C MET A 1 30.31 -9.46 -46.11
N MET A 2 31.42 -8.89 -45.64
CA MET A 2 31.64 -8.54 -44.24
C MET A 2 31.63 -7.01 -44.15
N ASN A 3 30.71 -6.42 -43.39
CA ASN A 3 30.76 -5.04 -42.89
C ASN A 3 29.58 -4.79 -41.94
N SER A 4 29.71 -5.15 -40.66
CA SER A 4 28.75 -4.70 -39.62
C SER A 4 29.40 -4.24 -38.31
N LEU A 5 30.73 -4.28 -38.19
CA LEU A 5 31.45 -3.95 -36.95
C LEU A 5 31.86 -2.48 -36.82
N GLN A 6 31.70 -1.66 -37.87
CA GLN A 6 32.16 -0.25 -37.85
C GLN A 6 31.15 0.76 -37.29
N ASN A 7 29.89 0.37 -37.05
CA ASN A 7 28.83 1.30 -36.60
C ASN A 7 28.57 1.32 -35.08
N SER A 8 29.23 0.47 -34.29
CA SER A 8 29.02 0.43 -32.83
C SER A 8 29.88 1.40 -32.03
N VAL A 9 30.97 1.94 -32.62
CA VAL A 9 31.96 2.75 -31.88
C VAL A 9 31.57 4.24 -31.79
N LYS A 10 30.68 4.75 -32.65
CA LYS A 10 30.30 6.18 -32.67
C LYS A 10 29.40 6.63 -31.51
N TYR A 11 28.85 5.71 -30.72
CA TYR A 11 27.93 6.04 -29.62
C TYR A 11 28.58 6.04 -28.23
N LEU A 12 29.86 5.70 -28.12
CA LEU A 12 30.64 5.91 -26.90
C LEU A 12 31.19 7.34 -26.86
N ARG A 13 30.29 8.33 -26.84
CA ARG A 13 30.67 9.67 -26.37
C ARG A 13 31.03 9.52 -24.90
N LEU A 14 32.34 9.49 -24.63
CA LEU A 14 32.91 9.57 -23.30
C LEU A 14 32.32 10.80 -22.60
N VAL A 15 31.45 10.54 -21.62
CA VAL A 15 30.97 11.60 -20.74
C VAL A 15 32.18 12.05 -19.92
N ASN A 16 32.52 13.33 -19.98
CA ASN A 16 33.63 13.88 -19.22
C ASN A 16 33.27 13.80 -17.72
N LEU A 17 33.77 12.76 -17.05
CA LEU A 17 33.47 12.49 -15.63
C LEU A 17 33.88 13.66 -14.73
N LYS A 18 34.87 14.47 -15.16
CA LYS A 18 35.37 15.61 -14.39
C LYS A 18 34.34 16.75 -14.30
N THR A 19 33.55 16.98 -15.35
CA THR A 19 32.46 17.98 -15.31
C THR A 19 31.22 17.45 -14.59
N ALA A 20 30.93 16.15 -14.71
CA ALA A 20 29.80 15.50 -14.02
C ALA A 20 29.95 15.46 -12.48
N LEU A 21 31.18 15.43 -11.94
CA LEU A 21 31.40 15.44 -10.50
C LEU A 21 31.30 16.84 -9.87
N ASN A 22 31.50 17.90 -10.64
CA ASN A 22 31.41 19.27 -10.14
C ASN A 22 29.95 19.72 -9.93
N THR A 23 29.00 19.21 -10.72
CA THR A 23 27.57 19.52 -10.56
C THR A 23 26.94 18.90 -9.31
N LEU A 24 27.59 17.90 -8.69
CA LEU A 24 27.12 17.28 -7.46
C LEU A 24 27.50 18.06 -6.19
N LYS A 25 28.39 19.05 -6.28
CA LYS A 25 28.86 19.81 -5.10
C LYS A 25 27.88 20.88 -4.62
N GLU A 26 26.85 21.21 -5.40
CA GLU A 26 25.92 22.31 -5.07
C GLU A 26 24.58 21.85 -4.47
N CYS A 27 24.38 20.56 -4.21
CA CYS A 27 23.23 20.11 -3.44
C CYS A 27 23.42 20.42 -1.95
N LYS A 28 23.04 21.65 -1.55
CA LYS A 28 22.79 21.97 -0.14
C LYS A 28 21.82 20.94 0.43
N THR A 29 22.22 20.28 1.51
CA THR A 29 21.39 19.34 2.24
C THR A 29 20.13 20.05 2.72
N LEU A 30 18.96 19.59 2.26
CA LEU A 30 17.68 20.02 2.84
C LEU A 30 17.65 19.59 4.32
N PRO A 31 17.03 20.39 5.22
CA PRO A 31 16.88 20.00 6.61
C PRO A 31 16.13 18.68 6.68
N VAL A 32 16.76 17.70 7.32
CA VAL A 32 16.19 16.38 7.58
C VAL A 32 14.93 16.57 8.43
N LEU A 33 13.76 16.36 7.83
CA LEU A 33 12.53 16.19 8.58
C LEU A 33 12.68 14.95 9.45
N LYS A 34 12.70 15.15 10.76
CA LYS A 34 12.68 14.06 11.74
C LYS A 34 11.30 13.39 11.64
N GLU A 35 11.27 12.21 11.01
CA GLU A 35 10.12 11.31 11.08
C GLU A 35 9.81 11.02 12.57
N PRO A 36 8.53 11.06 12.99
CA PRO A 36 8.16 10.66 14.34
C PRO A 36 8.56 9.20 14.54
N GLN A 37 9.30 8.93 15.62
CA GLN A 37 9.76 7.58 15.92
C GLN A 37 8.55 6.68 16.17
N ASP A 38 8.33 5.75 15.25
CA ASP A 38 7.40 4.65 15.44
C ASP A 38 7.79 3.88 16.71
N ILE A 39 6.86 3.82 17.66
CA ILE A 39 6.94 3.17 18.98
C ILE A 39 7.07 1.62 18.86
N ILE A 40 7.43 1.09 17.70
CA ILE A 40 7.37 -0.34 17.39
C ILE A 40 8.68 -0.80 16.75
N SER A 41 9.79 -0.74 17.49
CA SER A 41 10.84 -1.75 17.32
C SER A 41 11.71 -1.86 18.58
N LYS A 42 11.79 -3.07 19.15
CA LYS A 42 12.68 -3.38 20.29
C LYS A 42 14.16 -3.43 19.90
N ALA A 43 14.50 -3.25 18.62
CA ALA A 43 15.87 -3.28 18.12
C ALA A 43 16.47 -1.87 18.17
N ARG A 44 17.12 -1.51 19.28
CA ARG A 44 17.65 -0.16 19.50
C ARG A 44 19.02 0.11 18.87
N VAL A 45 19.77 -0.90 18.41
CA VAL A 45 21.11 -0.68 17.85
C VAL A 45 21.34 -1.55 16.60
N VAL A 46 21.52 -0.90 15.47
CA VAL A 46 21.95 -1.53 14.21
C VAL A 46 23.44 -1.23 14.04
N ASN A 47 24.27 -2.27 14.09
CA ASN A 47 25.71 -2.13 13.88
C ASN A 47 26.05 -2.55 12.44
N PHE A 48 26.66 -1.63 11.69
CA PHE A 48 27.08 -1.86 10.31
C PHE A 48 28.55 -2.28 10.29
N THR A 49 28.83 -3.44 9.72
CA THR A 49 30.19 -3.88 9.37
C THR A 49 30.28 -4.11 7.86
N PRO A 50 31.47 -4.05 7.23
CA PRO A 50 31.61 -4.11 5.77
C PRO A 50 31.05 -5.37 5.11
N ARG A 51 30.80 -6.44 5.89
CA ARG A 51 30.29 -7.73 5.39
C ARG A 51 28.97 -8.18 6.02
N SER A 52 28.42 -7.46 7.00
CA SER A 52 27.11 -7.79 7.56
C SER A 52 26.46 -6.61 8.29
N ILE A 53 25.13 -6.65 8.35
CA ILE A 53 24.31 -5.79 9.22
C ILE A 53 23.92 -6.65 10.42
N ASN A 54 24.45 -6.32 11.60
CA ASN A 54 24.17 -7.06 12.83
C ASN A 54 23.05 -6.33 13.60
N PHE A 55 22.00 -7.08 13.97
CA PHE A 55 20.94 -6.59 14.84
C PHE A 55 21.24 -7.06 16.27
N GLY A 56 21.63 -6.13 17.15
CA GLY A 56 21.80 -6.43 18.57
C GLY A 56 20.43 -6.48 19.24
N ILE A 57 19.97 -7.67 19.61
CA ILE A 57 18.82 -7.83 20.50
C ILE A 57 19.38 -7.73 21.93
N ASN A 58 19.25 -6.55 22.54
CA ASN A 58 19.43 -6.45 23.99
C ASN A 58 18.20 -7.09 24.63
N ASP A 59 18.27 -8.39 24.87
CA ASP A 59 17.32 -9.09 25.72
C ASP A 59 17.51 -8.51 27.14
N ALA A 60 16.64 -7.58 27.53
CA ALA A 60 16.48 -7.25 28.93
C ALA A 60 16.23 -8.57 29.68
N PRO A 61 16.87 -8.82 30.84
CA PRO A 61 16.71 -10.08 31.54
C PRO A 61 15.22 -10.29 31.78
N SER A 62 14.67 -11.32 31.15
CA SER A 62 13.29 -11.72 31.38
C SER A 62 13.18 -11.96 32.89
N LYS A 63 12.14 -11.40 33.53
CA LYS A 63 11.82 -11.73 34.91
C LYS A 63 11.52 -13.22 34.94
N LYS A 64 12.54 -14.04 35.22
CA LYS A 64 12.32 -15.44 35.57
C LYS A 64 11.38 -15.40 36.77
N HIS A 65 10.22 -16.03 36.64
CA HIS A 65 9.32 -16.26 37.77
C HIS A 65 10.13 -17.05 38.78
N GLN A 66 10.63 -16.39 39.82
CA GLN A 66 11.14 -17.07 40.99
C GLN A 66 9.92 -17.45 41.80
N ASP A 67 9.86 -18.70 42.27
CA ASP A 67 8.80 -19.15 43.16
C ASP A 67 8.89 -18.33 44.47
N PRO A 68 7.76 -17.90 45.06
CA PRO A 68 7.76 -16.95 46.17
C PRO A 68 8.26 -17.55 47.51
N ILE A 69 8.64 -18.83 47.56
CA ILE A 69 8.97 -19.51 48.80
C ILE A 69 10.48 -19.71 48.88
N THR A 70 11.11 -18.92 49.74
CA THR A 70 12.50 -19.15 50.15
C THR A 70 12.56 -20.39 51.03
N TYR A 71 13.42 -21.34 50.67
CA TYR A 71 13.62 -22.57 51.43
C TYR A 71 14.19 -22.25 52.81
N ILE A 72 13.46 -22.63 53.86
CA ILE A 72 13.92 -22.58 55.25
C ILE A 72 14.21 -24.02 55.67
N PRO A 73 15.48 -24.39 55.96
CA PRO A 73 15.78 -25.74 56.43
C PRO A 73 15.25 -25.95 57.84
N ILE A 74 14.45 -26.99 58.05
CA ILE A 74 13.93 -27.37 59.36
C ILE A 74 15.05 -28.05 60.17
N VAL A 75 15.53 -27.35 61.20
CA VAL A 75 16.37 -27.91 62.26
C VAL A 75 15.51 -28.86 63.10
N ASN A 76 15.98 -30.09 63.32
CA ASN A 76 15.28 -31.13 64.08
C ASN A 76 15.79 -31.18 65.53
N PRO A 77 14.97 -30.78 66.53
CA PRO A 77 15.19 -31.18 67.90
C PRO A 77 14.07 -32.13 68.36
N ARG A 78 14.28 -33.43 68.18
CA ARG A 78 13.62 -34.55 68.86
C ARG A 78 12.13 -34.36 69.23
N SER A 79 11.28 -35.01 68.42
CA SER A 79 9.98 -35.59 68.77
C SER A 79 8.94 -34.67 69.43
N ILE A 80 8.28 -33.85 68.61
CA ILE A 80 6.85 -33.59 68.75
C ILE A 80 6.29 -33.66 67.33
N LEU A 81 5.87 -34.86 66.91
CA LEU A 81 4.99 -34.95 65.75
C LEU A 81 3.75 -34.15 66.13
N PRO A 82 3.36 -33.09 65.39
CA PRO A 82 2.03 -32.54 65.59
C PRO A 82 1.06 -33.71 65.40
N LEU A 83 0.06 -33.82 66.29
CA LEU A 83 -1.13 -34.61 65.98
C LEU A 83 -1.68 -34.02 64.69
N ILE A 84 -1.30 -34.62 63.57
CA ILE A 84 -1.88 -34.34 62.28
C ILE A 84 -3.22 -35.04 62.38
N ASP A 85 -4.24 -34.25 62.72
CA ASP A 85 -5.63 -34.65 62.61
C ASP A 85 -5.80 -35.36 61.27
N ASN A 86 -6.38 -36.55 61.29
CA ASN A 86 -6.61 -37.41 60.13
C ASN A 86 -7.57 -36.77 59.09
N GLU A 87 -7.86 -35.48 59.22
CA GLU A 87 -8.58 -34.62 58.31
C GLU A 87 -7.65 -33.78 57.43
N TRP A 88 -6.37 -34.18 57.27
CA TRP A 88 -5.60 -33.72 56.12
C TRP A 88 -6.32 -34.25 54.89
N LYS A 89 -7.10 -33.38 54.26
CA LYS A 89 -7.90 -33.66 53.08
C LYS A 89 -7.11 -34.59 52.16
N LYS A 90 -7.61 -35.82 52.03
CA LYS A 90 -7.34 -36.67 50.87
C LYS A 90 -8.06 -36.04 49.68
N ASP A 91 -7.68 -34.81 49.33
CA ASP A 91 -7.91 -34.32 47.99
C ASP A 91 -6.98 -35.19 47.16
N GLU A 92 -7.52 -36.30 46.65
CA GLU A 92 -6.85 -37.16 45.70
C GLU A 92 -6.22 -36.22 44.66
N ILE A 93 -4.89 -36.18 44.62
CA ILE A 93 -4.17 -35.46 43.56
C ILE A 93 -4.45 -36.28 42.30
N GLY A 94 -5.63 -36.08 41.72
CA GLY A 94 -5.98 -36.65 40.44
C GLY A 94 -4.93 -36.21 39.44
N LEU A 95 -4.56 -37.09 38.52
CA LEU A 95 -3.70 -36.71 37.41
C LEU A 95 -4.27 -35.43 36.78
N PRO A 96 -3.44 -34.41 36.47
CA PRO A 96 -3.93 -33.22 35.79
C PRO A 96 -4.71 -33.68 34.56
N ALA A 97 -5.89 -33.09 34.36
CA ALA A 97 -6.79 -33.49 33.28
C ALA A 97 -6.00 -33.57 31.97
N LEU A 98 -6.05 -34.71 31.28
CA LEU A 98 -5.38 -34.91 29.98
C LEU A 98 -5.73 -33.72 29.10
N GLU A 99 -4.76 -32.84 28.86
CA GLU A 99 -4.95 -31.70 27.97
C GLU A 99 -5.42 -32.26 26.64
N LYS A 100 -6.66 -31.93 26.25
CA LYS A 100 -7.21 -32.39 24.97
C LYS A 100 -6.27 -31.91 23.88
N GLU A 101 -5.56 -32.82 23.22
CA GLU A 101 -4.70 -32.48 22.09
C GLU A 101 -5.52 -31.66 21.09
N GLU A 102 -5.23 -30.36 20.98
CA GLU A 102 -5.92 -29.50 20.04
C GLU A 102 -5.66 -30.06 18.63
N LYS A 103 -6.74 -30.38 17.90
CA LYS A 103 -6.66 -30.89 16.53
C LYS A 103 -6.13 -29.80 15.58
N HIS A 104 -4.82 -29.56 15.59
CA HIS A 104 -4.12 -28.58 14.77
C HIS A 104 -4.10 -28.92 13.28
N ALA A 105 -4.57 -30.12 12.90
CA ALA A 105 -4.64 -30.58 11.51
C ALA A 105 -5.38 -29.60 10.59
N VAL A 106 -6.47 -28.98 11.07
CA VAL A 106 -7.22 -27.97 10.30
C VAL A 106 -6.34 -26.75 9.99
N ARG A 107 -5.59 -26.25 10.99
CA ARG A 107 -4.65 -25.13 10.81
C ARG A 107 -3.54 -25.50 9.82
N LEU A 108 -3.01 -26.73 9.90
CA LEU A 108 -1.99 -27.23 8.98
C LEU A 108 -2.49 -27.30 7.52
N ILE A 109 -3.74 -27.71 7.28
CA ILE A 109 -4.33 -27.72 5.94
C ILE A 109 -4.38 -26.30 5.36
N VAL A 110 -4.83 -25.31 6.15
CA VAL A 110 -4.86 -23.90 5.73
C VAL A 110 -3.46 -23.38 5.41
N ILE A 111 -2.49 -23.67 6.27
CA ILE A 111 -1.08 -23.29 6.08
C ILE A 111 -0.53 -23.93 4.80
N ARG A 112 -0.74 -25.23 4.57
CA ARG A 112 -0.28 -25.93 3.36
C ARG A 112 -0.90 -25.36 2.09
N ARG A 113 -2.19 -25.02 2.10
CA ARG A 113 -2.86 -24.35 0.97
C ARG A 113 -2.24 -22.98 0.68
N ARG A 114 -2.02 -22.16 1.72
CA ARG A 114 -1.35 -20.85 1.57
C ARG A 114 0.09 -20.99 1.07
N LYS A 115 0.84 -21.95 1.61
CA LYS A 115 2.20 -22.32 1.17
C LYS A 115 2.19 -22.67 -0.31
N MET A 116 1.28 -23.54 -0.74
CA MET A 116 1.19 -23.97 -2.14
C MET A 116 0.84 -22.82 -3.08
N LYS A 117 -0.13 -21.96 -2.72
CA LYS A 117 -0.48 -20.76 -3.49
C LYS A 117 0.71 -19.80 -3.64
N LYS A 118 1.46 -19.56 -2.55
CA LYS A 118 2.68 -18.73 -2.57
C LYS A 118 3.77 -19.36 -3.45
N HIS A 119 3.99 -20.67 -3.32
CA HIS A 119 4.96 -21.40 -4.14
C HIS A 119 4.64 -21.32 -5.63
N GLN A 120 3.39 -21.60 -6.01
CA GLN A 120 2.93 -21.52 -7.40
C GLN A 120 3.03 -20.10 -7.95
N ARG A 121 2.65 -19.09 -7.16
CA ARG A 121 2.81 -17.67 -7.52
C ARG A 121 4.28 -17.35 -7.79
N ASN A 122 5.19 -17.71 -6.89
CA ASN A 122 6.62 -17.49 -7.08
C ASN A 122 7.17 -18.21 -8.32
N LYS A 123 6.71 -19.44 -8.60
CA LYS A 123 7.08 -20.19 -9.81
C LYS A 123 6.60 -19.48 -11.08
N LEU A 124 5.37 -18.94 -11.07
CA LEU A 124 4.85 -18.12 -12.15
C LEU A 124 5.67 -16.83 -12.31
N TRP A 125 6.05 -16.19 -11.20
CA TRP A 125 6.82 -14.96 -11.20
C TRP A 125 8.20 -15.11 -11.84
N LYS A 126 8.87 -16.23 -11.55
CA LYS A 126 10.14 -16.57 -12.19
C LYS A 126 9.95 -16.84 -13.69
N ARG A 127 8.93 -17.62 -14.06
CA ARG A 127 8.64 -17.98 -15.46
C ARG A 127 8.27 -16.77 -16.33
N MET A 128 7.49 -15.83 -15.79
CA MET A 128 6.90 -14.70 -16.53
C MET A 128 7.64 -13.38 -16.33
N ARG A 129 8.82 -13.39 -15.70
CA ARG A 129 9.58 -12.19 -15.28
C ARG A 129 9.67 -11.13 -16.39
N HIS A 130 10.08 -11.52 -17.59
CA HIS A 130 10.28 -10.60 -18.71
C HIS A 130 8.95 -10.04 -19.27
N ARG A 131 7.91 -10.87 -19.34
CA ARG A 131 6.58 -10.43 -19.78
C ARG A 131 6.03 -9.36 -18.83
N TRP A 132 6.16 -9.56 -17.52
CA TRP A 132 5.69 -8.55 -16.56
C TRP A 132 6.58 -7.33 -16.48
N ALA A 133 7.89 -7.46 -16.67
CA ALA A 133 8.77 -6.30 -16.83
C ALA A 133 8.31 -5.43 -18.02
N ARG A 134 7.96 -6.05 -19.16
CA ARG A 134 7.40 -5.35 -20.33
C ARG A 134 6.08 -4.67 -20.00
N VAL A 135 5.15 -5.37 -19.36
CA VAL A 135 3.85 -4.78 -18.94
C VAL A 135 4.07 -3.60 -17.97
N LYS A 136 4.97 -3.74 -16.99
CA LYS A 136 5.30 -2.69 -16.02
C LYS A 136 5.92 -1.47 -16.72
N LYS A 137 6.83 -1.69 -17.66
CA LYS A 137 7.43 -0.63 -18.50
C LYS A 137 6.36 0.12 -19.28
N ASN A 138 5.48 -0.60 -19.98
CA ASN A 138 4.42 0.02 -20.79
C ASN A 138 3.43 0.81 -19.94
N ARG A 139 3.07 0.30 -18.75
CA ARG A 139 2.23 1.04 -17.79
C ARG A 139 2.90 2.33 -17.32
N ARG A 140 4.21 2.30 -17.06
CA ARG A 140 4.97 3.50 -16.68
C ARG A 140 5.00 4.52 -17.81
N ILE A 141 5.28 4.10 -19.04
CA ILE A 141 5.27 4.98 -20.22
C ILE A 141 3.88 5.60 -20.42
N LYS A 142 2.80 4.82 -20.28
CA LYS A 142 1.44 5.35 -20.41
C LYS A 142 1.14 6.40 -19.34
N LYS A 143 1.53 6.14 -18.08
CA LYS A 143 1.37 7.10 -16.98
C LYS A 143 2.16 8.39 -17.24
N GLU A 144 3.40 8.27 -17.68
CA GLU A 144 4.25 9.41 -18.01
C GLU A 144 3.64 10.26 -19.13
N LYS A 145 3.13 9.63 -20.19
CA LYS A 145 2.45 10.36 -21.28
C LYS A 145 1.20 11.09 -20.81
N ILE A 146 0.40 10.47 -19.95
CA ILE A 146 -0.80 11.10 -19.36
C ILE A 146 -0.37 12.33 -18.55
N PHE A 147 0.64 12.17 -17.70
CA PHE A 147 1.17 13.27 -16.88
C PHE A 147 1.72 14.42 -17.74
N GLN A 148 2.50 14.13 -18.77
CA GLN A 148 3.00 15.15 -19.70
C GLN A 148 1.87 15.88 -20.41
N ASN A 149 0.85 15.16 -20.86
CA ASN A 149 -0.32 15.76 -21.50
C ASN A 149 -1.10 16.65 -20.54
N GLU A 150 -1.24 16.27 -19.27
CA GLU A 150 -1.86 17.09 -18.23
C GLU A 150 -1.09 18.40 -18.03
N LEU A 151 0.25 18.33 -17.95
CA LEU A 151 1.07 19.54 -17.84
C LEU A 151 0.96 20.45 -19.06
N PHE A 152 0.99 19.87 -20.27
CA PHE A 152 0.80 20.65 -21.49
C PHE A 152 -0.58 21.27 -21.57
N ALA A 153 -1.61 20.57 -21.08
CA ALA A 153 -2.97 21.12 -21.00
C ALA A 153 -3.02 22.32 -20.04
N MET A 154 -2.40 22.23 -18.86
CA MET A 154 -2.32 23.35 -17.91
C MET A 154 -1.61 24.56 -18.50
N VAL A 155 -0.47 24.35 -19.16
CA VAL A 155 0.29 25.43 -19.83
C VAL A 155 -0.53 26.06 -20.95
N LYS A 156 -1.21 25.22 -21.74
CA LYS A 156 -2.07 25.69 -22.83
C LYS A 156 -3.24 26.52 -22.28
N GLU A 157 -3.92 26.04 -21.24
CA GLU A 157 -4.99 26.77 -20.57
C GLU A 157 -4.52 28.11 -20.01
N ALA A 158 -3.33 28.13 -19.38
CA ALA A 158 -2.73 29.36 -18.87
C ALA A 158 -2.38 30.36 -19.99
N ASN A 159 -1.89 29.88 -21.13
CA ASN A 159 -1.56 30.73 -22.28
C ASN A 159 -2.79 31.25 -23.02
N GLU A 160 -3.85 30.44 -23.11
CA GLU A 160 -5.13 30.80 -23.74
C GLU A 160 -6.04 31.61 -22.81
N PHE A 161 -5.63 31.81 -21.54
CA PHE A 161 -6.43 32.53 -20.56
C PHE A 161 -6.56 34.01 -20.93
N SER A 162 -7.78 34.41 -21.32
CA SER A 162 -8.18 35.81 -21.46
C SER A 162 -9.07 36.23 -20.30
N ALA A 163 -8.64 37.26 -19.56
CA ALA A 163 -9.38 37.77 -18.40
C ALA A 163 -10.78 38.30 -18.78
N GLU A 164 -10.90 38.94 -19.93
CA GLU A 164 -12.17 39.47 -20.43
C GLU A 164 -13.17 38.35 -20.70
N GLN A 165 -12.74 37.30 -21.40
CA GLN A 165 -13.57 36.12 -21.67
C GLN A 165 -13.98 35.41 -20.38
N TYR A 166 -13.07 35.33 -19.41
CA TYR A 166 -13.37 34.76 -18.10
C TYR A 166 -14.49 35.54 -17.39
N VAL A 167 -14.38 36.87 -17.31
CA VAL A 167 -15.39 37.73 -16.68
C VAL A 167 -16.72 37.66 -17.43
N ALA A 168 -16.70 37.74 -18.77
CA ALA A 168 -17.91 37.61 -19.59
C ALA A 168 -18.62 36.27 -19.32
N SER A 169 -17.88 35.15 -19.29
CA SER A 169 -18.46 33.84 -18.98
C SER A 169 -19.06 33.73 -17.58
N LYS A 170 -18.53 34.48 -16.60
CA LYS A 170 -19.06 34.54 -15.24
C LYS A 170 -20.35 35.35 -15.18
N LEU A 171 -20.39 36.50 -15.86
CA LEU A 171 -21.59 37.32 -15.97
C LEU A 171 -22.70 36.56 -16.71
N GLU A 172 -22.39 35.88 -17.81
CA GLU A 172 -23.35 35.01 -18.52
C GLU A 172 -23.92 33.93 -17.60
N LYS A 173 -23.07 33.22 -16.84
CA LYS A 173 -23.52 32.21 -15.89
C LYS A 173 -24.37 32.78 -14.77
N ALA A 174 -24.06 33.98 -14.28
CA ALA A 174 -24.85 34.65 -13.26
C ALA A 174 -26.22 35.11 -13.79
N ASN A 175 -26.27 35.57 -15.03
CA ASN A 175 -27.49 36.03 -15.70
C ASN A 175 -28.30 34.88 -16.32
N HIS A 176 -27.73 33.67 -16.41
CA HIS A 176 -28.39 32.51 -17.00
C HIS A 176 -29.54 32.02 -16.11
N THR A 177 -30.77 32.09 -16.63
CA THR A 177 -31.95 31.55 -15.98
C THR A 177 -32.03 30.03 -16.20
N PRO A 178 -31.87 29.18 -15.15
CA PRO A 178 -31.89 27.73 -15.33
C PRO A 178 -33.30 27.24 -15.71
N LEU A 179 -33.34 26.22 -16.55
CA LEU A 179 -34.60 25.57 -16.92
C LEU A 179 -35.20 24.83 -15.73
N PRO A 180 -36.53 24.80 -15.60
CA PRO A 180 -37.19 24.02 -14.56
C PRO A 180 -36.89 22.53 -14.74
N THR A 181 -36.55 21.81 -13.67
CA THR A 181 -36.25 20.37 -13.70
C THR A 181 -37.51 19.50 -13.88
N ARG A 182 -38.70 20.07 -13.68
CA ARG A 182 -39.98 19.37 -13.70
C ARG A 182 -40.97 20.14 -14.57
N TRP A 183 -41.83 19.39 -15.25
CA TRP A 183 -42.98 19.92 -15.99
C TRP A 183 -44.25 19.23 -15.50
N LYS A 184 -45.26 19.99 -15.06
CA LYS A 184 -46.51 19.46 -14.49
C LYS A 184 -46.27 18.31 -13.49
N HIS A 185 -45.38 18.54 -12.52
CA HIS A 185 -44.95 17.60 -11.47
C HIS A 185 -44.18 16.35 -11.92
N LYS A 186 -43.93 16.16 -13.23
CA LYS A 186 -43.13 15.05 -13.76
C LYS A 186 -41.70 15.52 -14.05
N ARG A 187 -40.70 14.70 -13.73
CA ARG A 187 -39.30 14.94 -14.17
C ARG A 187 -39.17 14.48 -15.62
N LEU A 188 -38.81 15.41 -16.50
CA LEU A 188 -38.57 15.13 -17.91
C LEU A 188 -37.12 15.50 -18.26
N PRO A 189 -36.54 14.87 -19.29
CA PRO A 189 -35.28 15.30 -19.86
C PRO A 189 -35.31 16.78 -20.30
N GLU A 190 -34.18 17.47 -20.14
CA GLU A 190 -34.04 18.92 -20.39
C GLU A 190 -34.53 19.34 -21.79
N PHE A 191 -34.20 18.56 -22.83
CA PHE A 191 -34.60 18.85 -24.21
C PHE A 191 -36.12 18.85 -24.40
N ILE A 192 -36.86 17.98 -23.70
CA ILE A 192 -38.32 17.93 -23.77
C ILE A 192 -38.91 19.16 -23.09
N ILE A 193 -38.33 19.57 -21.94
CA ILE A 193 -38.77 20.77 -21.22
C ILE A 193 -38.53 22.03 -22.06
N ARG A 194 -37.38 22.12 -22.76
CA ARG A 194 -37.10 23.21 -23.72
C ARG A 194 -38.14 23.29 -24.85
N GLN A 195 -38.53 22.14 -25.41
CA GLN A 195 -39.58 22.07 -26.43
C GLN A 195 -40.96 22.48 -25.86
N LEU A 196 -41.29 22.04 -24.65
CA LEU A 196 -42.55 22.38 -23.98
C LEU A 196 -42.63 23.87 -23.59
N LEU A 197 -41.50 24.49 -23.29
CA LEU A 197 -41.36 25.94 -23.06
C LEU A 197 -41.33 26.75 -24.37
N GLY A 198 -41.30 26.10 -25.54
CA GLY A 198 -41.25 26.76 -26.84
C GLY A 198 -39.89 27.38 -27.21
N ILE A 199 -38.82 27.04 -26.48
CA ILE A 199 -37.47 27.56 -26.69
C ILE A 199 -36.82 26.88 -27.91
N ASP A 200 -36.99 25.56 -28.00
CA ASP A 200 -36.44 24.74 -29.10
C ASP A 200 -37.54 24.33 -30.09
N LYS A 201 -37.18 24.25 -31.37
CA LYS A 201 -38.05 23.70 -32.43
C LYS A 201 -38.38 22.24 -32.13
N LYS A 202 -39.63 21.82 -32.41
CA LYS A 202 -40.05 20.43 -32.26
C LYS A 202 -39.25 19.55 -33.22
N ILE A 203 -38.35 18.75 -32.69
CA ILE A 203 -37.54 17.83 -33.48
C ILE A 203 -38.41 16.60 -33.80
N ASN A 204 -38.60 16.30 -35.08
CA ASN A 204 -39.17 15.02 -35.51
C ASN A 204 -38.09 13.94 -35.37
N TYR A 205 -38.07 13.23 -34.25
CA TYR A 205 -37.18 12.09 -34.08
C TYR A 205 -37.64 10.95 -34.98
N GLN A 206 -36.88 10.63 -36.03
CA GLN A 206 -36.97 9.30 -36.63
C GLN A 206 -36.18 8.35 -35.74
N LEU A 207 -36.86 7.37 -35.13
CA LEU A 207 -36.23 6.30 -34.39
C LEU A 207 -35.46 5.43 -35.40
N THR A 208 -34.16 5.68 -35.54
CA THR A 208 -33.29 4.84 -36.35
C THR A 208 -32.89 3.63 -35.51
N ASP A 209 -33.65 2.54 -35.63
CA ASP A 209 -33.30 1.25 -35.03
C ASP A 209 -32.03 0.70 -35.72
N LYS A 210 -30.86 1.14 -35.26
CA LYS A 210 -29.55 0.65 -35.73
C LYS A 210 -29.30 -0.84 -35.47
N TYR A 211 -30.22 -1.52 -34.78
CA TYR A 211 -30.12 -2.92 -34.38
C TYR A 211 -31.20 -3.83 -34.98
N LYS A 212 -32.00 -3.34 -35.94
CA LYS A 212 -32.77 -4.23 -36.82
C LYS A 212 -31.83 -4.78 -37.88
N VAL A 213 -31.16 -5.87 -37.52
CA VAL A 213 -30.57 -6.82 -38.47
C VAL A 213 -31.67 -7.78 -38.91
#